data_AF-A0A4U1CVI1-F1
#
_entry.id   AF-A0A4U1CVI1-F1
#
_cell.length_a   1.000
_cell.length_b   1.000
_cell.length_c   1.000
_cell.angle_alpha   90.00
_cell.angle_beta   90.00
_cell.angle_gamma   90.00
#
_symmetry.space_group_name_H-M   'P 1'
#
loop_
_entity.id
_entity.type
_entity.pdbx_description
1 polymer ?
#
loop_
_entity_poly.entity_id
_entity_poly.type
_entity_poly.pdbx_seq_one_letter_code
_entity_poly.pdbx_strand_id
1 'polypeptide(L)'
;MKFARIIKDTLIVTIIIIIAIPLIILISPIVFISLINTHFTNKAYKKAYQEYLLKINGCNFFCYNNKRSIQNLIEQKILPLLDNEINIIFLDGRKPVSDFNNSYISTALYEVKNKIGFPYLLKIRDGVVIDKSINAELYKTINHNKDMNSLVEKIDLFFKD
;
A
#
# COMPACT_ATOMS: atom_id res chain seq x y z
N MET A 1 -17.69 55.20 -22.36
CA MET A 1 -17.93 53.79 -21.95
C MET A 1 -16.73 53.09 -21.30
N LYS A 2 -15.48 53.26 -21.76
CA LYS A 2 -14.30 52.57 -21.17
C LYS A 2 -14.04 52.93 -19.69
N PHE A 3 -14.21 54.18 -19.31
CA PHE A 3 -13.92 54.67 -17.96
C PHE A 3 -14.86 54.09 -16.89
N ALA A 4 -16.17 54.06 -17.16
CA ALA A 4 -17.17 53.45 -16.26
C ALA A 4 -16.95 51.93 -16.08
N ARG A 5 -16.44 51.25 -17.12
CA ARG A 5 -16.07 49.83 -17.05
C ARG A 5 -14.89 49.59 -16.10
N ILE A 6 -13.83 50.40 -16.22
CA ILE A 6 -12.64 50.32 -15.36
C ILE A 6 -13.01 50.53 -13.88
N ILE A 7 -13.87 51.50 -13.59
CA ILE A 7 -14.35 51.77 -12.22
C ILE A 7 -15.14 50.57 -11.67
N LYS A 8 -16.05 50.00 -12.47
CA LYS A 8 -16.83 48.82 -12.10
C LYS A 8 -15.93 47.62 -11.82
N ASP A 9 -14.94 47.37 -12.68
CA ASP A 9 -14.00 46.24 -12.53
C ASP A 9 -13.15 46.41 -11.25
N THR A 10 -12.66 47.62 -10.98
CA THR A 10 -11.88 47.94 -9.77
C THR A 10 -12.70 47.73 -8.49
N LEU A 11 -13.99 48.10 -8.53
CA LEU A 11 -14.91 47.95 -7.41
C LEU A 11 -15.23 46.48 -7.13
N ILE A 12 -15.44 45.66 -8.18
CA ILE A 12 -15.62 44.21 -8.06
C ILE A 12 -14.37 43.55 -7.45
N VAL A 13 -13.17 43.89 -7.94
CA VAL A 13 -11.91 43.35 -7.40
C VAL A 13 -11.76 43.69 -5.91
N THR A 14 -12.08 44.93 -5.53
CA THR A 14 -12.00 45.38 -4.14
C THR A 14 -12.94 44.58 -3.24
N ILE A 15 -14.18 44.35 -3.67
CA ILE A 15 -15.16 43.52 -2.93
C ILE A 15 -14.66 42.09 -2.78
N ILE A 16 -14.10 41.50 -3.85
CA ILE A 16 -13.53 40.14 -3.79
C ILE A 16 -12.42 40.06 -2.74
N ILE A 17 -11.51 41.04 -2.71
CA ILE A 17 -10.41 41.07 -1.73
C ILE A 17 -10.94 41.19 -0.30
N ILE A 18 -11.94 42.06 -0.07
CA ILE A 18 -12.57 42.26 1.24
C ILE A 18 -13.24 40.97 1.75
N ILE A 19 -13.76 40.12 0.87
CA ILE A 19 -14.38 38.84 1.25
C ILE A 19 -13.32 37.74 1.39
N ALA A 20 -12.36 37.68 0.46
CA ALA A 20 -11.37 36.61 0.41
C ALA A 20 -10.37 36.68 1.58
N ILE A 21 -9.91 37.87 1.97
CA ILE A 21 -8.92 38.02 3.05
C ILE A 21 -9.45 37.49 4.38
N PRO A 22 -10.62 37.90 4.89
CA PRO A 22 -11.18 37.35 6.12
C PRO A 22 -11.42 35.84 6.05
N LEU A 23 -11.84 35.33 4.88
CA LEU A 23 -12.06 33.90 4.70
C LEU A 23 -10.74 33.11 4.79
N ILE A 24 -9.67 33.62 4.19
CA ILE A 24 -8.32 33.03 4.30
C ILE A 24 -7.83 33.07 5.75
N ILE A 25 -7.99 34.21 6.43
CA ILE A 25 -7.60 34.35 7.84
C ILE A 25 -8.39 33.37 8.72
N LEU A 26 -9.67 33.15 8.45
CA LEU A 26 -10.52 32.22 9.19
C LEU A 26 -10.12 30.75 8.97
N ILE A 27 -9.77 30.37 7.73
CA ILE A 27 -9.42 28.98 7.38
C ILE A 27 -7.96 28.65 7.74
N SER A 28 -7.06 29.63 7.72
CA SER A 28 -5.62 29.42 7.90
C SER A 28 -5.23 28.67 9.20
N PRO A 29 -5.82 28.93 10.39
CA PRO A 29 -5.45 28.23 11.61
C PRO A 29 -5.86 26.76 11.56
N ILE A 30 -6.99 26.44 10.92
CA ILE A 30 -7.48 25.07 10.77
C ILE A 30 -6.51 24.26 9.91
N VAL A 31 -6.08 24.83 8.79
CA VAL A 31 -5.08 24.20 7.91
C VAL A 31 -3.77 24.01 8.66
N PHE A 32 -3.30 25.03 9.39
CA PHE A 32 -2.05 24.98 10.12
C PHE A 32 -2.05 23.91 11.23
N ILE A 33 -3.12 23.83 12.03
CA ILE A 33 -3.29 22.78 13.06
C ILE A 33 -3.34 21.40 12.41
N SER A 34 -4.05 21.25 11.29
CA SER A 34 -4.13 19.98 10.55
C SER A 34 -2.75 19.52 10.05
N LEU A 35 -1.93 20.44 9.52
CA LEU A 35 -0.56 20.13 9.08
C LEU A 35 0.33 19.67 10.25
N ILE A 36 0.24 20.33 11.40
CA ILE A 36 0.99 19.93 12.58
C ILE A 36 0.55 18.53 13.06
N ASN A 37 -0.76 18.33 13.20
CA ASN A 37 -1.31 17.06 13.67
C ASN A 37 -0.90 15.91 12.76
N THR A 38 -1.05 16.08 11.44
CA THR A 38 -0.64 15.04 10.46
C THR A 38 0.85 14.71 10.55
N HIS A 39 1.72 15.69 10.79
CA HIS A 39 3.15 15.42 11.00
C HIS A 39 3.41 14.56 12.24
N PHE A 40 2.79 14.90 13.38
CA PHE A 40 2.96 14.13 14.62
C PHE A 40 2.35 12.73 14.53
N THR A 41 1.15 12.59 13.96
CA THR A 41 0.50 11.28 13.78
C THR A 41 1.29 10.40 12.81
N ASN A 42 1.81 10.95 11.72
CA ASN A 42 2.67 10.20 10.78
C ASN A 42 3.96 9.73 11.45
N LYS A 43 4.58 10.56 12.29
CA LYS A 43 5.79 10.18 13.04
C LYS A 43 5.49 9.06 14.03
N ALA A 44 4.38 9.17 14.77
CA ALA A 44 3.95 8.15 15.72
C ALA A 44 3.60 6.83 15.00
N TYR A 45 2.87 6.91 13.88
CA TYR A 45 2.54 5.76 13.05
C TYR A 45 3.78 5.07 12.52
N LYS A 46 4.75 5.82 11.98
CA LYS A 46 6.01 5.26 11.47
C LYS A 46 6.77 4.54 12.58
N LYS A 47 6.83 5.10 13.78
CA LYS A 47 7.46 4.44 14.94
C LYS A 47 6.73 3.12 15.29
N ALA A 48 5.41 3.16 15.44
CA ALA A 48 4.62 1.99 15.76
C ALA A 48 4.69 0.91 14.66
N TYR A 49 4.76 1.32 13.39
CA TYR A 49 4.98 0.42 12.26
C TYR A 49 6.34 -0.27 12.33
N GLN A 50 7.41 0.46 12.64
CA GLN A 50 8.74 -0.13 12.81
C GLN A 50 8.80 -1.10 14.00
N GLU A 51 8.21 -0.73 15.13
CA GLU A 51 8.08 -1.63 16.28
C GLU A 51 7.28 -2.89 15.93
N TYR A 52 6.22 -2.73 15.13
CA TYR A 52 5.45 -3.85 14.63
C TYR A 52 6.26 -4.78 13.73
N LEU A 53 7.03 -4.24 12.77
CA LEU A 53 7.90 -5.05 11.91
C LEU A 53 8.95 -5.82 12.72
N LEU A 54 9.51 -5.20 13.77
CA LEU A 54 10.43 -5.89 14.69
C LEU A 54 9.72 -7.00 15.48
N LYS A 55 8.45 -6.80 15.87
CA LYS A 55 7.65 -7.83 16.57
C LYS A 55 7.39 -9.06 15.69
N ILE A 56 7.16 -8.85 14.39
CA ILE A 56 6.91 -9.94 13.42
C ILE A 56 8.18 -10.33 12.65
N ASN A 57 9.35 -10.02 13.20
CA ASN A 57 10.61 -10.36 12.56
C ASN A 57 10.73 -11.87 12.35
N GLY A 58 11.23 -12.28 11.19
CA GLY A 58 11.29 -13.70 10.79
C GLY A 58 10.06 -14.18 10.05
N CYS A 59 8.91 -13.49 10.11
CA CYS A 59 7.71 -13.92 9.38
C CYS A 59 7.92 -13.86 7.85
N ASN A 60 7.40 -14.90 7.20
CA ASN A 60 7.32 -15.04 5.75
C ASN A 60 5.85 -14.92 5.34
N PHE A 61 5.59 -14.24 4.24
CA PHE A 61 4.25 -13.96 3.76
C PHE A 61 4.11 -14.26 2.27
N PHE A 62 3.07 -15.03 1.94
CA PHE A 62 2.58 -15.17 0.57
C PHE A 62 1.33 -14.31 0.40
N CYS A 63 1.39 -13.32 -0.48
CA CYS A 63 0.32 -12.35 -0.69
C CYS A 63 -0.31 -12.53 -2.08
N TYR A 64 -1.63 -12.66 -2.15
CA TYR A 64 -2.39 -12.74 -3.40
C TYR A 64 -3.69 -11.94 -3.31
N ASN A 65 -4.35 -11.72 -4.45
CA ASN A 65 -5.55 -10.89 -4.52
C ASN A 65 -6.76 -11.65 -5.09
N ASN A 66 -7.93 -11.00 -5.03
CA ASN A 66 -9.20 -11.53 -5.51
C ASN A 66 -9.37 -11.55 -7.05
N LYS A 67 -8.27 -11.57 -7.83
CA LYS A 67 -8.35 -11.74 -9.28
C LYS A 67 -8.79 -13.18 -9.60
N ARG A 68 -10.11 -13.37 -9.81
CA ARG A 68 -10.79 -14.68 -9.96
C ARG A 68 -9.99 -15.76 -10.70
N SER A 69 -9.45 -15.46 -11.89
CA SER A 69 -8.75 -16.46 -12.70
C SER A 69 -7.47 -16.99 -12.04
N ILE A 70 -6.80 -16.15 -11.25
CA ILE A 70 -5.55 -16.50 -10.56
C ILE A 70 -5.84 -16.99 -9.14
N GLN A 71 -6.85 -16.42 -8.47
CA GLN A 71 -7.23 -16.80 -7.11
C GLN A 71 -7.50 -18.31 -6.98
N ASN A 72 -8.41 -18.86 -7.80
CA ASN A 72 -8.77 -20.27 -7.73
C ASN A 72 -7.56 -21.18 -7.96
N LEU A 73 -6.65 -20.77 -8.85
CA LEU A 73 -5.44 -21.53 -9.14
C LEU A 73 -4.47 -21.52 -7.95
N ILE A 74 -4.28 -20.37 -7.32
CA ILE A 74 -3.44 -20.23 -6.12
C ILE A 74 -4.00 -21.12 -5.00
N GLU A 75 -5.29 -20.99 -4.70
CA GLU A 75 -5.95 -21.71 -3.60
C GLU A 75 -5.92 -23.23 -3.79
N GLN A 76 -6.08 -23.71 -5.02
CA GLN A 76 -6.13 -25.16 -5.31
C GLN A 76 -4.76 -25.79 -5.53
N LYS A 77 -3.79 -25.05 -6.07
CA LYS A 77 -2.51 -25.63 -6.56
C LYS A 77 -1.26 -25.12 -5.87
N ILE A 78 -1.30 -23.93 -5.27
CA ILE A 78 -0.11 -23.33 -4.65
C ILE A 78 -0.22 -23.43 -3.13
N LEU A 79 -1.31 -22.92 -2.54
CA LEU A 79 -1.46 -22.92 -1.08
C LEU A 79 -1.29 -24.30 -0.43
N PRO A 80 -1.80 -25.41 -0.99
CA PRO A 80 -1.61 -26.74 -0.39
C PRO A 80 -0.18 -27.26 -0.43
N LEU A 81 0.68 -26.66 -1.24
CA LEU A 81 2.10 -27.04 -1.41
C LEU A 81 3.04 -26.12 -0.62
N LEU A 82 2.55 -24.99 -0.10
CA LEU A 82 3.37 -24.08 0.68
C LEU A 82 3.66 -24.66 2.07
N ASP A 83 4.82 -24.33 2.59
CA ASP A 83 5.15 -24.58 3.99
C ASP A 83 4.13 -23.90 4.92
N ASN A 84 3.72 -24.60 5.97
CA ASN A 84 2.79 -24.10 6.99
C ASN A 84 3.36 -22.88 7.76
N GLU A 85 4.68 -22.67 7.74
CA GLU A 85 5.33 -21.49 8.31
C GLU A 85 5.10 -20.21 7.48
N ILE A 86 4.65 -20.33 6.24
CA ILE A 86 4.36 -19.19 5.37
C ILE A 86 2.96 -18.66 5.69
N ASN A 87 2.92 -17.41 6.14
CA ASN A 87 1.67 -16.73 6.47
C ASN A 87 0.97 -16.26 5.21
N ILE A 88 -0.34 -16.47 5.14
CA ILE A 88 -1.12 -16.11 3.97
C ILE A 88 -1.79 -14.75 4.18
N ILE A 89 -1.60 -13.85 3.21
CA ILE A 89 -2.30 -12.56 3.15
C ILE A 89 -3.15 -12.54 1.89
N PHE A 90 -4.47 -12.61 2.05
CA PHE A 90 -5.42 -12.45 0.96
C PHE A 90 -5.86 -10.98 0.85
N LEU A 91 -5.78 -10.40 -0.34
CA LEU A 91 -6.33 -9.07 -0.62
C LEU A 91 -7.73 -9.19 -1.21
N ASP A 92 -8.72 -8.85 -0.37
CA ASP A 92 -10.08 -8.59 -0.83
C ASP A 92 -10.22 -7.11 -1.23
N GLY A 93 -10.13 -6.87 -2.54
CA GLY A 93 -10.05 -5.54 -3.11
C GLY A 93 -8.79 -4.81 -2.63
N ARG A 94 -8.95 -3.80 -1.77
CA ARG A 94 -7.84 -3.04 -1.17
C ARG A 94 -7.56 -3.41 0.28
N LYS A 95 -8.31 -4.36 0.84
CA LYS A 95 -8.22 -4.74 2.26
C LYS A 95 -7.44 -6.06 2.39
N PRO A 96 -6.27 -6.07 3.06
CA PRO A 96 -5.64 -7.32 3.43
C PRO A 96 -6.51 -8.04 4.47
N VAL A 97 -6.58 -9.36 4.35
CA VAL A 97 -7.32 -10.27 5.22
C VAL A 97 -6.31 -11.32 5.71
N SER A 98 -6.03 -11.29 7.01
CA SER A 98 -5.12 -12.19 7.72
C SER A 98 -5.25 -11.96 9.23
N ASP A 99 -4.54 -12.73 10.05
CA ASP A 99 -4.45 -12.54 11.50
C ASP A 99 -3.52 -11.36 11.90
N PHE A 100 -2.88 -10.73 10.91
CA PHE A 100 -1.95 -9.63 11.10
C PHE A 100 -2.66 -8.27 11.09
N ASN A 101 -1.98 -7.24 11.60
CA ASN A 101 -2.55 -5.89 11.64
C ASN A 101 -2.75 -5.34 10.23
N ASN A 102 -4.02 -5.17 9.84
CA ASN A 102 -4.38 -4.72 8.50
C ASN A 102 -3.74 -3.40 8.08
N SER A 103 -3.58 -2.43 8.99
CA SER A 103 -3.00 -1.13 8.64
C SER A 103 -1.52 -1.28 8.28
N TYR A 104 -0.77 -2.02 9.08
CA TYR A 104 0.66 -2.22 8.86
C TYR A 104 0.95 -3.14 7.67
N ILE A 105 0.14 -4.18 7.46
CA ILE A 105 0.22 -5.00 6.26
C ILE A 105 -0.12 -4.19 5.00
N SER A 106 -1.14 -3.32 5.07
CA SER A 106 -1.46 -2.42 3.96
C SER A 106 -0.28 -1.50 3.64
N THR A 107 0.40 -0.96 4.66
CA THR A 107 1.63 -0.16 4.47
C THR A 107 2.72 -1.00 3.78
N ALA A 108 3.01 -2.21 4.26
CA ALA A 108 4.03 -3.08 3.67
C ALA A 108 3.75 -3.37 2.18
N LEU A 109 2.50 -3.71 1.84
CA LEU A 109 2.08 -3.98 0.47
C LEU A 109 2.11 -2.72 -0.42
N TYR A 110 1.84 -1.55 0.15
CA TYR A 110 1.92 -0.29 -0.58
C TYR A 110 3.36 0.12 -0.90
N GLU A 111 4.32 -0.25 -0.04
CA GLU A 111 5.73 0.11 -0.16
C GLU A 111 6.56 -0.86 -1.04
N VAL A 112 5.96 -1.94 -1.53
CA VAL A 112 6.57 -2.86 -2.51
C VAL A 112 7.22 -2.08 -3.66
N LYS A 113 8.52 -2.33 -3.90
CA LYS A 113 9.36 -1.50 -4.77
C LYS A 113 8.98 -1.65 -6.24
N ASN A 114 8.68 -2.87 -6.65
CA ASN A 114 8.41 -3.23 -8.05
C ASN A 114 6.97 -3.73 -8.20
N LYS A 115 6.04 -2.78 -8.36
CA LYS A 115 4.58 -3.02 -8.44
C LYS A 115 4.13 -3.67 -9.76
N ILE A 116 4.70 -4.83 -10.09
CA ILE A 116 4.46 -5.58 -11.33
C ILE A 116 3.12 -6.34 -11.29
N GLY A 117 2.60 -6.60 -10.10
CA GLY A 117 1.32 -7.30 -9.87
C GLY A 117 1.46 -8.45 -8.87
N PHE A 118 0.31 -8.86 -8.34
CA PHE A 118 0.20 -10.04 -7.47
C PHE A 118 0.42 -11.34 -8.26
N PRO A 119 0.95 -12.41 -7.62
CA PRO A 119 1.26 -12.51 -6.19
C PRO A 119 2.61 -11.89 -5.81
N TYR A 120 2.72 -11.52 -4.53
CA TYR A 120 3.96 -11.05 -3.91
C TYR A 120 4.40 -12.00 -2.79
N LEU A 121 5.71 -12.11 -2.64
CA LEU A 121 6.35 -12.68 -1.48
C LEU A 121 6.91 -11.53 -0.64
N LEU A 122 6.64 -11.55 0.66
CA LEU A 122 7.23 -10.62 1.61
C LEU A 122 7.92 -11.41 2.72
N LYS A 123 9.11 -11.01 3.13
CA LYS A 123 9.75 -11.52 4.34
C LYS A 123 10.24 -10.37 5.19
N ILE A 124 10.10 -10.49 6.50
CA ILE A 124 10.54 -9.48 7.45
C ILE A 124 11.85 -9.91 8.07
N ARG A 125 12.89 -9.10 7.89
CA ARG A 125 14.23 -9.34 8.44
C ARG A 125 14.74 -8.04 9.04
N ASP A 126 15.11 -8.08 10.31
CA ASP A 126 15.61 -6.97 11.11
C ASP A 126 14.76 -5.69 11.00
N GLY A 127 13.43 -5.87 11.01
CA GLY A 127 12.48 -4.76 10.91
C GLY A 127 12.33 -4.18 9.49
N VAL A 128 12.91 -4.83 8.48
CA VAL A 128 12.82 -4.44 7.07
C VAL A 128 11.93 -5.40 6.30
N VAL A 129 11.05 -4.86 5.47
CA VAL A 129 10.27 -5.62 4.49
C VAL A 129 11.14 -5.88 3.27
N ILE A 130 11.36 -7.15 2.95
CA ILE A 130 11.98 -7.58 1.69
C ILE A 130 10.87 -8.16 0.81
N ASP A 131 10.69 -7.60 -0.37
CA ASP A 131 9.59 -7.94 -1.28
C ASP A 131 10.06 -8.48 -2.63
N LYS A 132 9.26 -9.39 -3.21
CA LYS A 132 9.43 -9.87 -4.58
C LYS A 132 8.07 -10.20 -5.21
N SER A 133 7.81 -9.70 -6.41
CA SER A 133 6.70 -10.21 -7.23
C SER A 133 7.08 -11.54 -7.86
N ILE A 134 6.16 -12.50 -7.86
CA ILE A 134 6.29 -13.76 -8.60
C ILE A 134 5.27 -13.88 -9.73
N ASN A 135 4.65 -12.74 -10.11
CA ASN A 135 3.60 -12.68 -11.11
C ASN A 135 4.07 -13.23 -12.47
N ALA A 136 5.26 -12.83 -12.90
CA ALA A 136 5.83 -13.28 -14.17
C ALA A 136 6.12 -14.79 -14.17
N GLU A 137 6.67 -15.30 -13.07
CA GLU A 137 6.95 -16.71 -12.86
C GLU A 137 5.66 -17.53 -12.85
N LEU A 138 4.62 -17.05 -12.16
CA LEU A 138 3.31 -17.69 -12.13
C LEU A 138 2.73 -17.82 -13.54
N TYR A 139 2.66 -16.71 -14.29
CA TYR A 139 2.15 -16.76 -15.66
C TYR A 139 2.99 -17.64 -16.58
N LYS A 140 4.32 -17.64 -16.41
CA LYS A 140 5.21 -18.53 -17.17
C LYS A 140 4.95 -19.99 -16.85
N THR A 141 4.70 -20.35 -15.59
CA THR A 141 4.37 -21.72 -15.18
C THR A 141 3.02 -22.15 -15.77
N ILE A 142 2.01 -21.28 -15.70
CA ILE A 142 0.68 -21.53 -16.27
C ILE A 142 0.76 -21.71 -17.80
N ASN A 143 1.37 -20.76 -18.51
CA ASN A 143 1.37 -20.75 -19.98
C ASN A 143 2.15 -21.91 -20.59
N HIS A 144 3.15 -22.45 -19.89
CA HIS A 144 3.92 -23.61 -20.33
C HIS A 144 3.43 -24.93 -19.73
N ASN A 145 2.28 -24.93 -19.05
CA ASN A 145 1.73 -26.09 -18.34
C ASN A 145 2.78 -26.82 -17.48
N LYS A 146 3.63 -26.04 -16.82
CA LYS A 146 4.70 -26.56 -15.96
C LYS A 146 4.12 -26.97 -14.62
N ASP A 147 4.81 -27.89 -13.97
CA ASP A 147 4.48 -28.31 -12.61
C ASP A 147 4.62 -27.13 -11.63
N MET A 148 3.61 -26.97 -10.76
CA MET A 148 3.56 -25.93 -9.75
C MET A 148 4.62 -26.11 -8.67
N ASN A 149 5.11 -27.33 -8.45
CA ASN A 149 6.25 -27.59 -7.56
C ASN A 149 7.47 -26.73 -7.93
N SER A 150 7.74 -26.51 -9.22
CA SER A 150 8.85 -25.66 -9.68
C SER A 150 8.67 -24.17 -9.32
N LEU A 151 7.43 -23.72 -9.13
CA LEU A 151 7.14 -22.37 -8.64
C LEU A 151 7.29 -22.33 -7.12
N VAL A 152 6.81 -23.35 -6.40
CA VAL A 152 6.91 -23.48 -4.95
C VAL A 152 8.37 -23.53 -4.49
N GLU A 153 9.22 -24.29 -5.18
CA GLU A 153 10.67 -24.30 -4.89
C GLU A 153 11.29 -22.89 -4.94
N LYS A 154 10.84 -22.04 -5.87
CA LYS A 154 11.32 -20.64 -5.95
C LYS A 154 10.77 -19.78 -4.83
N ILE A 155 9.57 -20.07 -4.36
CA ILE A 155 8.96 -19.41 -3.20
C ILE A 155 9.79 -19.76 -1.96
N ASP A 156 10.11 -21.04 -1.77
CA ASP A 156 10.91 -21.50 -0.64
C ASP A 156 12.32 -20.93 -0.66
N LEU A 157 12.97 -20.89 -1.83
CA LEU A 157 14.29 -20.28 -1.98
C LEU A 157 14.28 -18.80 -1.54
N PHE A 158 13.26 -18.04 -1.93
CA PHE A 158 13.14 -16.64 -1.52
C PHE A 158 13.06 -16.48 0.01
N PHE A 159 12.44 -17.42 0.72
CA PHE A 159 12.27 -17.36 2.17
C PHE A 159 13.46 -17.89 2.98
N LYS A 160 14.27 -18.77 2.38
CA LYS A 160 15.51 -19.31 2.97
C LYS A 160 16.68 -18.34 2.88
N ASP A 161 16.74 -17.55 1.80
CA ASP A 161 17.66 -16.42 1.65
C ASP A 161 17.38 -15.29 2.66
#